data_AF-A0A961F2H5-F1
#
_entry.id   AF-A0A961F2H5-F1
#
_cell.length_a   1.000
_cell.length_b   1.000
_cell.length_c   1.000
_cell.angle_alpha   90.00
_cell.angle_beta   90.00
_cell.angle_gamma   90.00
#
_symmetry.space_group_name_H-M   'P 1'
#
loop_
_entity.id
_entity.type
_entity.pdbx_description
1 polymer ?
#
loop_
_entity_poly.entity_id
_entity_poly.type
_entity_poly.pdbx_seq_one_letter_code
_entity_poly.pdbx_strand_id
1 'polypeptide(L)' 'VIRAEDVSCEHGATVGELDKDALFFLMARGLTEEQARTLLIEGFLTGVIEEIPLDAGQIEIFLQEMKDKLAL' A
#
# COMPACT_ATOMS: atom_id res chain seq x y z
N VAL A 1 13.08 -25.02 8.97
CA VAL A 1 12.73 -26.45 8.80
C VAL A 1 11.51 -26.71 9.64
N ILE A 2 10.40 -27.12 9.02
CA ILE A 2 9.18 -27.49 9.74
C ILE A 2 9.24 -29.00 9.98
N ARG A 3 9.14 -29.42 11.26
CA ARG A 3 9.03 -30.84 11.67
C ARG A 3 7.69 -31.02 12.38
N ALA A 4 6.66 -31.33 11.61
CA ALA A 4 5.32 -31.71 12.08
C ALA A 4 4.70 -32.64 11.02
N GLU A 5 3.92 -33.63 11.46
CA GLU A 5 3.46 -34.72 10.59
C GLU A 5 2.21 -34.36 9.76
N ASP A 6 1.49 -33.29 10.13
CA ASP A 6 0.27 -32.85 9.43
C ASP A 6 0.12 -31.32 9.52
N VAL A 7 0.85 -30.60 8.65
CA VAL A 7 0.77 -29.14 8.55
C VAL A 7 0.69 -28.72 7.09
N SER A 8 -0.22 -27.79 6.78
CA SER A 8 -0.20 -27.05 5.52
C SER A 8 0.45 -25.70 5.76
N CYS A 9 1.40 -25.34 4.90
CA CYS A 9 2.10 -24.05 4.95
C CYS A 9 2.13 -23.46 3.54
N GLU A 10 1.64 -22.24 3.41
CA GLU A 10 1.68 -21.47 2.16
C GLU A 10 2.50 -20.20 2.37
N HIS A 11 3.29 -19.84 1.37
CA HIS A 11 4.01 -18.57 1.31
C HIS A 11 3.94 -18.04 -0.11
N GLY A 12 3.62 -16.76 -0.23
CA GLY A 12 3.64 -16.04 -1.49
C GLY A 12 4.25 -14.67 -1.28
N ALA A 13 5.03 -14.23 -2.26
CA ALA A 13 5.57 -12.87 -2.31
C ALA A 13 5.39 -12.36 -3.74
N THR A 14 5.01 -11.08 -3.86
CA THR A 14 4.90 -10.41 -5.15
C THR A 14 5.70 -9.10 -5.10
N VAL A 15 6.31 -8.76 -6.23
CA VAL A 15 7.04 -7.51 -6.45
C VAL A 15 6.55 -6.95 -7.77
N GLY A 16 6.34 -5.64 -7.82
CA GLY A 16 5.91 -4.93 -9.02
C GLY A 16 6.13 -3.43 -8.90
N GLU A 17 6.00 -2.75 -10.04
CA GLU A 17 5.91 -1.29 -10.10
C GLU A 17 4.45 -0.85 -10.01
N LEU A 18 4.21 0.45 -9.83
CA LEU A 18 2.88 1.02 -9.98
C LEU A 18 2.30 0.74 -11.38
N ASP A 19 1.01 0.41 -11.43
CA ASP A 19 0.30 0.18 -12.68
C ASP A 19 0.22 1.49 -13.48
N LYS A 20 0.88 1.48 -14.65
CA LYS A 20 0.98 2.66 -15.53
C LYS A 20 -0.35 3.00 -16.18
N ASP A 21 -1.20 2.02 -16.44
CA ASP A 21 -2.53 2.24 -17.02
C ASP A 21 -3.47 2.85 -15.97
N ALA A 22 -3.38 2.38 -14.72
CA ALA A 22 -4.10 2.99 -13.60
C ALA A 22 -3.64 4.43 -13.34
N LEU A 23 -2.32 4.67 -13.36
CA LEU A 23 -1.75 6.01 -13.23
C LEU A 23 -2.24 6.94 -14.34
N PHE A 24 -2.16 6.49 -15.59
CA PHE A 24 -2.64 7.24 -16.75
C PHE A 24 -4.15 7.54 -16.65
N PHE A 25 -4.95 6.56 -16.23
CA PHE A 25 -6.39 6.72 -16.07
C PHE A 25 -6.74 7.78 -15.03
N LEU A 26 -6.07 7.77 -13.87
CA LEU A 26 -6.28 8.76 -12.81
C LEU A 26 -5.87 10.15 -13.27
N MET A 27 -4.74 10.28 -13.94
CA MET A 27 -4.29 11.55 -14.52
C MET A 27 -5.25 12.08 -15.58
N ALA A 28 -5.78 11.22 -16.45
CA ALA A 28 -6.78 11.60 -17.46
C ALA A 28 -8.09 12.12 -16.84
N ARG A 29 -8.36 11.80 -15.57
CA ARG A 29 -9.49 12.32 -14.79
C ARG A 29 -9.18 13.60 -14.03
N GLY A 30 -8.00 14.20 -14.27
CA GLY A 30 -7.63 15.51 -13.74
C GLY A 30 -6.77 15.48 -12.47
N LEU A 31 -6.30 14.31 -12.04
CA LEU A 31 -5.33 14.22 -10.94
C LEU A 31 -3.93 14.56 -11.46
N THR A 32 -3.11 15.22 -10.64
CA THR A 32 -1.68 15.33 -10.92
C THR A 32 -1.03 13.94 -10.80
N GLU A 33 0.15 13.76 -11.40
CA GLU A 33 0.90 12.50 -11.25
C GLU A 33 1.14 12.17 -9.76
N GLU A 34 1.50 13.18 -8.97
CA GLU A 34 1.68 13.07 -7.52
C GLU A 34 0.41 12.59 -6.81
N GLN A 35 -0.74 13.22 -7.07
CA GLN A 35 -2.02 12.83 -6.49
C GLN A 35 -2.43 11.41 -6.90
N ALA A 36 -2.22 11.05 -8.17
CA ALA A 36 -2.54 9.72 -8.67
C ALA A 36 -1.65 8.64 -8.05
N ARG A 37 -0.35 8.89 -7.90
CA ARG A 37 0.58 7.98 -7.21
C ARG A 37 0.21 7.81 -5.75
N THR A 38 -0.06 8.91 -5.04
CA THR A 38 -0.48 8.88 -3.64
C THR A 38 -1.72 8.03 -3.47
N LEU A 39 -2.74 8.22 -4.31
CA LEU A 39 -3.98 7.46 -4.25
C LEU A 39 -3.75 5.94 -4.47
N LEU A 40 -2.92 5.57 -5.44
CA LEU A 40 -2.62 4.15 -5.70
C LEU A 40 -1.87 3.50 -4.53
N ILE A 41 -0.94 4.24 -3.90
CA ILE A 41 -0.17 3.75 -2.75
C ILE A 41 -1.04 3.65 -1.50
N GLU A 42 -1.85 4.66 -1.21
CA GLU A 42 -2.82 4.64 -0.11
C GLU A 42 -3.79 3.46 -0.27
N GLY A 43 -4.31 3.24 -1.49
CA GLY A 43 -5.18 2.11 -1.81
C GLY A 43 -4.50 0.74 -1.60
N PHE A 44 -3.22 0.61 -1.96
CA PHE A 44 -2.45 -0.61 -1.71
C PHE A 44 -2.28 -0.91 -0.21
N LEU A 45 -2.11 0.13 0.60
CA LEU A 45 -1.81 -0.01 2.03
C LEU A 45 -3.04 -0.06 2.93
N THR A 46 -4.20 0.36 2.44
CA THR A 46 -5.44 0.41 3.22
C THR A 46 -5.72 -0.92 3.92
N GLY A 47 -5.62 -2.04 3.19
CA GLY A 47 -5.87 -3.37 3.78
C GLY A 47 -4.88 -3.74 4.89
N VAL A 48 -3.64 -3.27 4.83
CA VAL A 48 -2.64 -3.51 5.90
C VAL A 48 -2.89 -2.60 7.09
N ILE A 49 -3.16 -1.31 6.85
CA ILE A 49 -3.36 -0.32 7.91
C ILE A 49 -4.60 -0.67 8.76
N GLU A 50 -5.68 -1.15 8.13
CA GLU A 50 -6.91 -1.56 8.80
C GLU A 50 -6.73 -2.74 9.78
N GLU A 51 -5.69 -3.55 9.60
CA GLU A 51 -5.38 -4.68 10.50
C GLU A 51 -4.51 -4.29 11.70
N ILE A 52 -3.87 -3.11 11.66
CA ILE A 52 -3.00 -2.65 12.75
C ILE A 52 -3.85 -1.93 13.80
N PRO A 53 -3.72 -2.25 15.10
CA PRO A 53 -4.47 -1.60 16.17
C PRO A 53 -3.92 -0.21 16.48
N LEU A 54 -4.01 0.70 15.51
CA LEU A 54 -3.66 2.11 15.63
C LEU A 54 -4.91 2.94 15.92
N ASP A 55 -4.77 3.95 16.78
CA ASP A 55 -5.77 5.00 16.89
C ASP A 55 -5.70 5.97 15.69
N ALA A 56 -6.74 6.79 15.53
CA ALA A 56 -6.84 7.72 14.40
C ALA A 56 -5.65 8.68 14.31
N GLY A 57 -5.10 9.14 15.44
CA GLY A 57 -3.95 10.04 15.45
C GLY A 57 -2.66 9.32 15.02
N GLN A 58 -2.50 8.06 15.40
CA GLN A 58 -1.38 7.22 14.96
C GLN A 58 -1.46 6.91 13.46
N ILE A 59 -2.66 6.68 12.92
CA ILE A 59 -2.87 6.49 11.47
C ILE A 59 -2.49 7.76 10.72
N GLU A 60 -2.92 8.93 11.18
CA GLU A 60 -2.57 10.22 10.56
C GLU A 60 -1.05 10.44 10.54
N ILE A 61 -0.36 10.19 11.65
CA ILE A 61 1.11 10.32 11.74
C ILE A 61 1.78 9.35 10.76
N PHE A 62 1.32 8.09 10.72
CA PHE A 62 1.88 7.08 9.82
C PHE A 62 1.74 7.48 8.34
N LEU A 63 0.56 7.94 7.95
CA LEU A 63 0.29 8.41 6.58
C LEU A 63 1.14 9.64 6.24
N GLN A 64 1.36 10.54 7.19
CA GLN A 64 2.23 11.70 6.98
C GLN A 64 3.69 11.31 6.78
N GLU A 65 4.24 10.46 7.66
CA GLU A 65 5.62 9.96 7.49
C GLU A 65 5.82 9.22 6.17
N MET A 66 4.79 8.53 5.72
CA MET A 66 4.80 7.83 4.45
C MET A 66 4.91 8.77 3.25
N LYS A 67 4.13 9.86 3.24
CA LYS A 67 4.20 10.89 2.20
C LYS A 67 5.61 11.49 2.14
N ASP A 68 6.15 11.84 3.31
CA ASP A 68 7.50 12.40 3.43
C ASP A 68 8.57 11.44 2.88
N LYS A 69 8.49 10.14 3.19
CA LYS A 69 9.46 9.11 2.73
C LYS A 69 9.36 8.80 1.25
N LEU A 70 8.15 8.89 0.69
CA LEU A 70 7.90 8.58 -0.72
C LEU A 70 8.10 9.79 -1.64
N ALA A 71 8.45 10.96 -1.08
CA ALA A 71 8.58 12.23 -1.77
C ALA A 71 7.31 12.56 -2.60
N LEU A 72 6.16 12.24 -2.00
CA LEU A 72 4.82 12.53 -2.51
C LEU A 72 4.30 13.83 -1.90
#